data_AF-A0A0D0BF43-F1
#
_entry.id   AF-A0A0D0BF43-F1
#
_cell.length_a   1.000
_cell.length_b   1.000
_cell.length_c   1.000
_cell.angle_alpha   90.00
_cell.angle_beta   90.00
_cell.angle_gamma   90.00
#
_symmetry.space_group_name_H-M   'P 1'
#
loop_
_entity.id
_entity.type
_entity.pdbx_description
1 polymer ?
#
loop_
_entity_poly.entity_id
_entity_poly.type
_entity_poly.pdbx_seq_one_letter_code
_entity_poly.pdbx_strand_id
1 'polypeptide(L)'
;MEGAAAIHDDSTTSTLLGDITFQTIPAVDTSLYNLTSEEAAFFKAQIGIDDDEDLKRHILEVQAKAYKIAPYPCIHGFVFLRVNISTYPVYEHILKLGRERPDAVLLDLGCCFGVDARKAAADGFPAKNIIASDINNEFLELGHELFKTTPTSYPGCLLPGDVFDPEFLSIAAQPNNVSSAPAIDLSSLKSLNPLHGRISAINATRLFHLFTEDKQLHLARALAGLLSAQPGSVICGYQVGALEKGMLSANISGSVHELFAHSPKTWSSLWDGEVFDKGIVKVETELVEVAIHEVQFLMMGWSVVRL
;
A
#
# COMPACT_ATOMS: atom_id res chain seq x y z
N MET A 1 -7.86 -0.17 60.47
CA MET A 1 -8.08 -1.35 59.63
C MET A 1 -8.27 -0.85 58.22
N GLU A 2 -7.40 -1.33 57.36
CA GLU A 2 -7.14 -0.85 56.01
C GLU A 2 -8.36 -0.88 55.10
N GLY A 3 -8.40 0.10 54.20
CA GLY A 3 -9.34 0.14 53.09
C GLY A 3 -8.96 -0.87 52.01
N ALA A 4 -9.98 -1.50 51.44
CA ALA A 4 -9.88 -2.17 50.16
C ALA A 4 -10.30 -1.18 49.07
N ALA A 5 -9.33 -0.57 48.41
CA ALA A 5 -9.54 0.07 47.12
C ALA A 5 -9.42 -1.04 46.06
N ALA A 6 -10.51 -1.24 45.31
CA ALA A 6 -10.52 -2.09 44.13
C ALA A 6 -9.55 -1.52 43.09
N ILE A 7 -8.59 -2.32 42.66
CA ILE A 7 -7.76 -2.03 41.49
C ILE A 7 -8.39 -2.81 40.34
N HIS A 8 -9.26 -2.13 39.59
CA HIS A 8 -9.51 -2.46 38.20
C HIS A 8 -8.53 -1.63 37.37
N ASP A 9 -7.40 -2.22 37.01
CA ASP A 9 -6.58 -1.75 35.90
C ASP A 9 -6.82 -2.72 34.75
N ASP A 10 -7.81 -2.38 33.92
CA ASP A 10 -8.06 -3.02 32.64
C ASP A 10 -7.82 -1.94 31.57
N SER A 11 -6.56 -1.53 31.43
CA SER A 11 -6.14 -0.68 30.32
C SER A 11 -5.99 -1.52 29.06
N THR A 12 -7.12 -1.84 28.42
CA THR A 12 -7.12 -2.25 27.01
C THR A 12 -6.59 -1.09 26.18
N THR A 13 -5.30 -1.12 25.84
CA THR A 13 -4.67 -0.15 24.92
C THR A 13 -5.25 -0.34 23.53
N SER A 14 -6.23 0.48 23.15
CA SER A 14 -6.73 0.52 21.78
C SER A 14 -5.70 1.16 20.86
N THR A 15 -5.37 0.53 19.73
CA THR A 15 -4.49 1.11 18.71
C THR A 15 -5.29 1.50 17.47
N LEU A 16 -5.00 2.70 16.95
CA LEU A 16 -5.63 3.21 15.73
C LEU A 16 -4.75 2.87 14.52
N LEU A 17 -5.32 2.20 13.53
CA LEU A 17 -4.66 1.84 12.26
C LEU A 17 -5.51 2.39 11.12
N GLY A 18 -5.13 3.56 10.59
CA GLY A 18 -6.00 4.38 9.76
C GLY A 18 -7.15 4.98 10.59
N ASP A 19 -8.39 4.74 10.19
CA ASP A 19 -9.59 5.07 10.97
C ASP A 19 -10.13 3.88 11.78
N ILE A 20 -9.47 2.72 11.72
CA ILE A 20 -9.94 1.48 12.36
C ILE A 20 -9.32 1.37 13.76
N THR A 21 -10.18 1.21 14.76
CA THR A 21 -9.74 0.97 16.14
C THR A 21 -9.60 -0.53 16.41
N PHE A 22 -8.41 -0.94 16.83
CA PHE A 22 -8.11 -2.30 17.26
C PHE A 22 -8.14 -2.37 18.79
N GLN A 23 -9.10 -3.11 19.34
CA GLN A 23 -9.31 -3.27 20.78
C GLN A 23 -8.43 -4.38 21.39
N THR A 24 -8.12 -5.41 20.60
CA THR A 24 -7.16 -6.43 20.98
C THR A 24 -6.12 -6.61 19.88
N ILE A 25 -4.89 -6.83 20.31
CA ILE A 25 -3.75 -7.07 19.43
C ILE A 25 -3.32 -8.50 19.70
N PRO A 26 -3.44 -9.44 18.74
CA PRO A 26 -2.98 -10.80 18.95
C PRO A 26 -1.45 -10.83 19.14
N ALA A 27 -0.95 -11.83 19.84
CA ALA A 27 0.48 -12.10 19.86
C ALA A 27 0.94 -12.55 18.46
N VAL A 28 2.20 -12.28 18.12
CA VAL A 28 2.81 -12.79 16.89
C VAL A 28 2.74 -14.31 16.85
N ASP A 29 2.20 -14.86 15.76
CA ASP A 29 2.13 -16.28 15.50
C ASP A 29 3.02 -16.65 14.30
N THR A 30 4.15 -17.31 14.59
CA THR A 30 5.12 -17.71 13.56
C THR A 30 4.63 -18.86 12.67
N SER A 31 3.56 -19.56 13.06
CA SER A 31 2.95 -20.61 12.24
C SER A 31 2.22 -20.04 11.02
N LEU A 32 1.89 -18.74 11.02
CA LEU A 32 1.27 -18.03 9.90
C LEU A 32 2.25 -17.73 8.76
N TYR A 33 3.56 -17.90 8.98
CA TYR A 33 4.57 -17.69 7.96
C TYR A 33 4.40 -18.69 6.82
N ASN A 34 4.27 -18.16 5.60
CA ASN A 34 4.26 -18.95 4.38
C ASN A 34 4.67 -18.11 3.18
N LEU A 35 5.50 -18.68 2.30
CA LEU A 35 5.85 -18.14 0.99
C LEU A 35 5.50 -19.16 -0.09
N THR A 36 4.94 -18.69 -1.19
CA THR A 36 4.91 -19.45 -2.45
C THR A 36 6.34 -19.62 -3.00
N SER A 37 6.53 -20.56 -3.92
CA SER A 37 7.85 -20.76 -4.55
C SER A 37 8.35 -19.51 -5.28
N GLU A 38 7.46 -18.72 -5.89
CA GLU A 38 7.81 -17.48 -6.58
C GLU A 38 8.23 -16.38 -5.61
N GLU A 39 7.50 -16.20 -4.51
CA GLU A 39 7.87 -15.24 -3.47
C GLU A 39 9.18 -15.63 -2.79
N ALA A 40 9.37 -16.91 -2.46
CA ALA A 40 10.63 -17.40 -1.92
C ALA A 40 11.79 -17.10 -2.88
N ALA A 41 11.65 -17.41 -4.17
CA ALA A 41 12.68 -17.10 -5.17
C ALA A 41 13.00 -15.60 -5.22
N PHE A 42 11.97 -14.74 -5.19
CA PHE A 42 12.15 -13.29 -5.15
C PHE A 42 12.93 -12.85 -3.90
N PHE A 43 12.50 -13.26 -2.71
CA PHE A 43 13.16 -12.86 -1.46
C PHE A 43 14.59 -13.41 -1.35
N LYS A 44 14.83 -14.67 -1.72
CA LYS A 44 16.20 -15.23 -1.76
C LYS A 44 17.11 -14.41 -2.66
N ALA A 45 16.66 -14.09 -3.87
CA ALA A 45 17.43 -13.31 -4.83
C ALA A 45 17.69 -11.87 -4.35
N GLN A 46 16.70 -11.22 -3.72
CA GLN A 46 16.83 -9.83 -3.26
C GLN A 46 17.60 -9.69 -1.94
N ILE A 47 17.52 -10.68 -1.05
CA ILE A 47 18.14 -10.64 0.29
C ILE A 47 19.53 -11.30 0.29
N GLY A 48 19.78 -12.22 -0.64
CA GLY A 48 21.02 -13.01 -0.70
C GLY A 48 21.11 -14.06 0.41
N ILE A 49 19.98 -14.71 0.73
CA ILE A 49 19.89 -15.84 1.66
C ILE A 49 19.23 -17.00 0.91
N ASP A 50 19.98 -18.06 0.59
CA ASP A 50 19.46 -19.17 -0.22
C ASP A 50 18.77 -20.26 0.60
N ASP A 51 19.11 -20.39 1.88
CA ASP A 51 18.52 -21.37 2.79
C ASP A 51 17.15 -20.91 3.31
N ASP A 52 16.16 -21.80 3.27
CA ASP A 52 14.76 -21.48 3.61
C ASP A 52 14.58 -21.16 5.10
N GLU A 53 15.30 -21.84 5.98
CA GLU A 53 15.18 -21.63 7.43
C GLU A 53 15.90 -20.36 7.87
N ASP A 54 17.04 -20.04 7.24
CA ASP A 54 17.72 -18.76 7.44
C ASP A 54 16.88 -17.58 6.92
N LEU A 55 16.24 -17.73 5.75
CA LEU A 55 15.35 -16.71 5.20
C LEU A 55 14.14 -16.50 6.11
N LYS A 56 13.50 -17.58 6.54
CA LYS A 56 12.38 -17.53 7.50
C LYS A 56 12.78 -16.83 8.78
N ARG A 57 13.90 -17.22 9.40
CA ARG A 57 14.38 -16.61 10.65
C ARG A 57 14.60 -15.10 10.49
N HIS A 58 15.25 -14.67 9.42
CA HIS A 58 15.44 -13.25 9.10
C HIS A 58 14.10 -12.49 8.98
N ILE A 59 13.14 -13.05 8.25
CA ILE A 59 11.81 -12.44 8.09
C ILE A 59 11.06 -12.35 9.43
N LEU A 60 11.11 -13.40 10.26
CA LEU A 60 10.47 -13.40 11.58
C LEU A 60 11.06 -12.34 12.51
N GLU A 61 12.38 -12.13 12.48
CA GLU A 61 13.05 -11.10 13.27
C GLU A 61 12.60 -9.69 12.87
N VAL A 62 12.53 -9.41 11.56
CA VAL A 62 12.04 -8.13 11.03
C VAL A 62 10.57 -7.93 11.38
N GLN A 63 9.73 -8.96 11.19
CA GLN A 63 8.31 -8.90 11.54
C GLN A 63 8.11 -8.59 13.02
N ALA A 64 8.85 -9.24 13.92
CA ALA A 64 8.77 -9.01 15.36
C ALA A 64 9.17 -7.58 15.76
N LYS A 65 10.09 -6.95 15.02
CA LYS A 65 10.43 -5.51 15.20
C LYS A 65 9.30 -4.61 14.71
N ALA A 66 8.80 -4.86 13.51
CA ALA A 66 7.72 -4.07 12.91
C ALA A 66 6.43 -4.12 13.74
N TYR A 67 6.09 -5.29 14.27
CA TYR A 67 4.86 -5.50 15.03
C TYR A 67 4.84 -4.73 16.36
N LYS A 68 6.02 -4.40 16.91
CA LYS A 68 6.15 -3.54 18.09
C LYS A 68 5.93 -2.06 17.77
N ILE A 69 6.17 -1.64 16.52
CA ILE A 69 5.97 -0.26 16.07
C ILE A 69 4.49 -0.03 15.84
N ALA A 70 3.88 -0.79 14.93
CA ALA A 70 2.45 -0.79 14.74
C ALA A 70 1.95 -2.20 14.37
N PRO A 71 1.01 -2.77 15.14
CA PRO A 71 0.61 -4.17 15.02
C PRO A 71 -0.40 -4.39 13.89
N TYR A 72 -0.07 -3.97 12.67
CA TYR A 72 -0.98 -4.11 11.53
C TYR A 72 -1.31 -5.59 11.24
N PRO A 73 -2.57 -5.90 10.86
CA PRO A 73 -2.94 -7.26 10.45
C PRO A 73 -2.09 -7.82 9.31
N CYS A 74 -1.62 -6.97 8.39
CA CYS A 74 -0.72 -7.39 7.31
C CYS A 74 0.66 -7.82 7.81
N ILE A 75 1.14 -7.28 8.94
CA ILE A 75 2.39 -7.67 9.60
C ILE A 75 2.16 -8.96 10.40
N HIS A 76 1.05 -9.03 11.14
CA HIS A 76 0.66 -10.22 11.90
C HIS A 76 0.58 -11.46 11.00
N GLY A 77 -0.18 -11.39 9.90
CA GLY A 77 -0.41 -12.50 8.98
C GLY A 77 0.63 -12.65 7.86
N PHE A 78 1.79 -12.00 7.95
CA PHE A 78 2.85 -12.03 6.92
C PHE A 78 2.40 -11.60 5.51
N VAL A 79 1.30 -10.86 5.42
CA VAL A 79 0.73 -10.46 4.12
C VAL A 79 1.55 -9.35 3.45
N PHE A 80 2.39 -8.65 4.21
CA PHE A 80 3.41 -7.75 3.64
C PHE A 80 4.41 -8.47 2.72
N LEU A 81 4.55 -9.80 2.82
CA LEU A 81 5.43 -10.59 1.95
C LEU A 81 4.82 -10.84 0.56
N ARG A 82 3.52 -10.58 0.38
CA ARG A 82 2.85 -10.83 -0.90
C ARG A 82 3.27 -9.77 -1.91
N VAL A 83 3.77 -10.23 -3.06
CA VAL A 83 4.11 -9.40 -4.23
C VAL A 83 2.84 -9.04 -5.04
N ASN A 84 1.88 -8.40 -4.37
CA ASN A 84 0.53 -8.20 -4.92
C ASN A 84 0.55 -7.41 -6.22
N ILE A 85 1.42 -6.40 -6.35
CA ILE A 85 1.46 -5.56 -7.56
C ILE A 85 1.67 -6.40 -8.83
N SER A 86 2.47 -7.47 -8.75
CA SER A 86 2.76 -8.33 -9.90
C SER A 86 1.62 -9.27 -10.29
N THR A 87 0.57 -9.34 -9.48
CA THR A 87 -0.62 -10.16 -9.76
C THR A 87 -1.69 -9.38 -10.52
N TYR A 88 -1.55 -8.06 -10.64
CA TYR A 88 -2.59 -7.22 -11.25
C TYR A 88 -2.59 -7.37 -12.78
N PRO A 89 -3.78 -7.46 -13.42
CA PRO A 89 -3.87 -7.47 -14.88
C PRO A 89 -3.17 -6.28 -15.56
N VAL A 90 -3.09 -5.13 -14.87
CA VAL A 90 -2.44 -3.90 -15.37
C VAL A 90 -0.92 -3.87 -15.15
N TYR A 91 -0.32 -4.87 -14.50
CA TYR A 91 1.09 -4.82 -14.10
C TYR A 91 2.06 -4.75 -15.28
N GLU A 92 1.86 -5.55 -16.33
CA GLU A 92 2.70 -5.48 -17.53
C GLU A 92 2.64 -4.11 -18.20
N HIS A 93 1.49 -3.43 -18.11
CA HIS A 93 1.36 -2.05 -18.57
C HIS A 93 2.18 -1.09 -17.71
N ILE A 94 2.19 -1.25 -16.38
CA ILE A 94 3.06 -0.47 -15.47
C ILE A 94 4.54 -0.65 -15.84
N LEU A 95 4.99 -1.90 -16.05
CA LEU A 95 6.38 -2.15 -16.45
C LEU A 95 6.69 -1.55 -17.83
N LYS A 96 5.74 -1.61 -18.77
CA LYS A 96 5.86 -0.96 -20.08
C LYS A 96 6.04 0.56 -19.94
N LEU A 97 5.28 1.22 -19.06
CA LEU A 97 5.45 2.65 -18.77
C LEU A 97 6.90 2.95 -18.34
N GLY A 98 7.44 2.17 -17.38
CA GLY A 98 8.81 2.34 -16.90
C GLY A 98 9.88 2.09 -17.98
N ARG A 99 9.62 1.19 -18.93
CA ARG A 99 10.54 0.90 -20.05
C ARG A 99 10.51 1.97 -21.14
N GLU A 100 9.32 2.49 -21.47
CA GLU A 100 9.11 3.33 -22.65
C GLU A 100 9.12 4.84 -22.37
N ARG A 101 8.84 5.26 -21.12
CA ARG A 101 8.85 6.67 -20.71
C ARG A 101 10.09 6.95 -19.87
N PRO A 102 11.09 7.71 -20.40
CA PRO A 102 12.32 8.00 -19.65
C PRO A 102 12.07 8.68 -18.29
N ASP A 103 10.96 9.40 -18.17
CA ASP A 103 10.51 10.15 -17.01
C ASP A 103 9.37 9.46 -16.23
N ALA A 104 9.04 8.19 -16.53
CA ALA A 104 8.02 7.48 -15.77
C ALA A 104 8.44 7.32 -14.32
N VAL A 105 7.58 7.81 -13.43
CA VAL A 105 7.67 7.61 -11.97
C VAL A 105 6.59 6.62 -11.54
N LEU A 106 6.99 5.65 -10.69
CA LEU A 106 6.09 4.76 -9.95
C LEU A 106 6.07 5.18 -8.48
N LEU A 107 4.87 5.41 -7.94
CA LEU A 107 4.64 5.60 -6.51
C LEU A 107 3.97 4.36 -5.93
N ASP A 108 4.60 3.76 -4.93
CA ASP A 108 4.04 2.72 -4.07
C ASP A 108 3.63 3.37 -2.73
N LEU A 109 2.33 3.54 -2.50
CA LEU A 109 1.77 4.32 -1.39
C LEU A 109 1.11 3.41 -0.36
N GLY A 110 1.46 3.60 0.92
CA GLY A 110 1.17 2.62 1.97
C GLY A 110 2.04 1.38 1.81
N CYS A 111 3.32 1.58 1.47
CA CYS A 111 4.20 0.52 0.99
C CYS A 111 4.69 -0.45 2.08
N CYS A 112 4.47 -0.12 3.37
CA CYS A 112 5.04 -0.83 4.50
C CYS A 112 6.58 -0.95 4.35
N PHE A 113 7.10 -2.13 3.97
CA PHE A 113 8.54 -2.36 3.77
C PHE A 113 9.02 -2.16 2.32
N GLY A 114 8.14 -1.67 1.41
CA GLY A 114 8.48 -1.43 0.01
C GLY A 114 8.67 -2.71 -0.83
N VAL A 115 7.95 -3.78 -0.50
CA VAL A 115 8.03 -5.07 -1.21
C VAL A 115 7.57 -4.94 -2.66
N ASP A 116 6.41 -4.31 -2.90
CA ASP A 116 5.87 -4.10 -4.25
C ASP A 116 6.78 -3.18 -5.08
N ALA A 117 7.28 -2.09 -4.50
CA ALA A 117 8.29 -1.22 -5.13
C ALA A 117 9.55 -1.98 -5.59
N ARG A 118 10.07 -2.88 -4.74
CA ARG A 118 11.26 -3.69 -5.08
C ARG A 118 10.95 -4.78 -6.09
N LYS A 119 9.74 -5.34 -6.06
CA LYS A 119 9.27 -6.27 -7.09
C LYS A 119 9.22 -5.59 -8.46
N ALA A 120 8.61 -4.42 -8.55
CA ALA A 120 8.58 -3.62 -9.79
C ALA A 120 9.99 -3.31 -10.30
N ALA A 121 10.93 -2.97 -9.41
CA ALA A 121 12.34 -2.76 -9.77
C ALA A 121 12.99 -4.03 -10.33
N ALA A 122 12.80 -5.18 -9.66
CA ALA A 122 13.36 -6.46 -10.08
C ALA A 122 12.83 -6.90 -11.46
N ASP A 123 11.59 -6.54 -11.78
CA ASP A 123 10.96 -6.85 -13.08
C ASP A 123 11.24 -5.80 -14.17
N GLY A 124 12.07 -4.81 -13.88
CA GLY A 124 12.62 -3.89 -14.87
C GLY A 124 12.02 -2.49 -14.89
N PHE A 125 11.19 -2.10 -13.92
CA PHE A 125 10.89 -0.68 -13.72
C PHE A 125 12.16 0.04 -13.21
N PRO A 126 12.56 1.21 -13.76
CA PRO A 126 13.79 1.87 -13.34
C PRO A 126 13.77 2.22 -11.85
N ALA A 127 14.57 1.54 -11.03
CA ALA A 127 14.50 1.62 -9.58
C ALA A 127 14.69 3.06 -9.03
N LYS A 128 15.53 3.87 -9.69
CA LYS A 128 15.73 5.31 -9.39
C LYS A 128 14.49 6.19 -9.62
N ASN A 129 13.49 5.68 -10.33
CA ASN A 129 12.23 6.35 -10.60
C ASN A 129 11.07 5.78 -9.75
N ILE A 130 11.38 5.00 -8.70
CA ILE A 130 10.37 4.43 -7.80
C ILE A 130 10.41 5.18 -6.48
N ILE A 131 9.23 5.55 -5.99
CA ILE A 131 9.01 6.12 -4.66
C ILE A 131 8.22 5.10 -3.87
N ALA A 132 8.72 4.71 -2.70
CA ALA A 132 7.97 3.93 -1.72
C ALA A 132 7.67 4.83 -0.52
N SER A 133 6.39 4.99 -0.20
CA SER A 133 5.93 5.92 0.82
C SER A 133 4.97 5.23 1.80
N ASP A 134 5.19 5.48 3.08
CA ASP A 134 4.36 5.01 4.18
C ASP A 134 4.33 6.09 5.27
N ILE A 135 3.33 6.08 6.14
CA ILE A 135 3.27 7.03 7.25
C ILE A 135 4.34 6.73 8.32
N ASN A 136 4.77 5.46 8.44
CA ASN A 136 5.75 5.04 9.44
C ASN A 136 7.15 4.99 8.81
N ASN A 137 8.02 5.93 9.17
CA ASN A 137 9.42 5.91 8.70
C ASN A 137 10.16 4.65 9.15
N GLU A 138 9.84 4.13 10.33
CA GLU A 138 10.43 2.92 10.89
C GLU A 138 10.12 1.68 10.03
N PHE A 139 9.00 1.65 9.30
CA PHE A 139 8.75 0.58 8.34
C PHE A 139 9.66 0.69 7.11
N LEU A 140 9.93 1.91 6.64
CA LEU A 140 10.87 2.13 5.54
C LEU A 140 12.30 1.70 5.94
N GLU A 141 12.71 2.00 7.17
CA GLU A 141 13.98 1.54 7.75
C GLU A 141 14.02 0.01 7.91
N LEU A 142 12.93 -0.62 8.36
CA LEU A 142 12.82 -2.08 8.40
C LEU A 142 12.78 -2.70 7.00
N GLY A 143 12.33 -1.98 5.98
CA GLY A 143 12.49 -2.38 4.58
C GLY A 143 13.96 -2.45 4.16
N HIS A 144 14.82 -1.56 4.66
CA HIS A 144 16.26 -1.71 4.48
C HIS A 144 16.79 -2.97 5.16
N GLU A 145 16.37 -3.23 6.40
CA GLU A 145 16.77 -4.43 7.15
C GLU A 145 16.30 -5.72 6.44
N LEU A 146 15.03 -5.80 6.04
CA LEU A 146 14.44 -6.93 5.33
C LEU A 146 15.24 -7.29 4.09
N PHE A 147 15.58 -6.29 3.28
CA PHE A 147 16.29 -6.49 2.02
C PHE A 147 17.81 -6.40 2.14
N LYS A 148 18.35 -6.29 3.36
CA LYS A 148 19.79 -6.12 3.62
C LYS A 148 20.42 -5.02 2.77
N THR A 149 19.68 -3.91 2.61
CA THR A 149 20.13 -2.72 1.90
C THR A 149 20.39 -1.57 2.87
N THR A 150 21.06 -0.54 2.40
CA THR A 150 21.24 0.76 3.05
C THR A 150 20.71 1.87 2.14
N PRO A 151 20.50 3.10 2.66
CA PRO A 151 20.15 4.26 1.84
C PRO A 151 21.13 4.49 0.68
N THR A 152 22.41 4.16 0.85
CA THR A 152 23.44 4.30 -0.20
C THR A 152 23.32 3.23 -1.29
N SER A 153 22.95 2.00 -0.92
CA SER A 153 22.84 0.87 -1.86
C SER A 153 21.48 0.77 -2.56
N TYR A 154 20.45 1.40 -1.99
CA TYR A 154 19.09 1.35 -2.52
C TYR A 154 18.85 2.55 -3.45
N PRO A 155 18.61 2.33 -4.75
CA PRO A 155 18.48 3.43 -5.72
C PRO A 155 17.12 4.13 -5.69
N GLY A 156 16.09 3.54 -5.06
CA GLY A 156 14.75 4.12 -4.98
C GLY A 156 14.63 5.20 -3.90
N CYS A 157 13.54 5.95 -3.95
CA CYS A 157 13.21 6.97 -2.95
C CYS A 157 12.32 6.35 -1.86
N LEU A 158 12.75 6.42 -0.60
CA LEU A 158 11.89 6.15 0.56
C LEU A 158 11.41 7.49 1.12
N LEU A 159 10.09 7.68 1.19
CA LEU A 159 9.49 8.96 1.55
C LEU A 159 8.41 8.78 2.62
N PRO A 160 8.72 9.00 3.91
CA PRO A 160 7.71 8.93 4.96
C PRO A 160 6.78 10.15 4.92
N GLY A 161 5.49 9.94 5.19
CA GLY A 161 4.55 11.05 5.37
C GLY A 161 3.09 10.65 5.46
N ASP A 162 2.28 11.54 6.04
CA ASP A 162 0.83 11.37 6.17
C ASP A 162 0.13 11.90 4.91
N VAL A 163 -0.58 11.02 4.21
CA VAL A 163 -1.33 11.35 2.99
C VAL A 163 -2.52 12.28 3.21
N PHE A 164 -2.92 12.50 4.46
CA PHE A 164 -3.95 13.47 4.85
C PHE A 164 -3.37 14.79 5.40
N ASP A 165 -2.05 14.89 5.55
CA ASP A 165 -1.38 16.15 5.83
C ASP A 165 -1.22 16.95 4.52
N PRO A 166 -1.86 18.12 4.36
CA PRO A 166 -1.76 18.91 3.14
C PRO A 166 -0.34 19.41 2.83
N GLU A 167 0.55 19.51 3.83
CA GLU A 167 1.96 19.85 3.59
C GLU A 167 2.71 18.71 2.88
N PHE A 168 2.27 17.47 3.13
CA PHE A 168 2.78 16.27 2.47
C PHE A 168 2.08 16.00 1.12
N LEU A 169 0.74 15.96 1.12
CA LEU A 169 -0.07 15.69 -0.06
C LEU A 169 -1.37 16.50 -0.02
N SER A 170 -1.40 17.60 -0.77
CA SER A 170 -2.60 18.41 -0.98
C SER A 170 -3.40 17.92 -2.20
N ILE A 171 -4.71 18.15 -2.15
CA ILE A 171 -5.59 17.97 -3.32
C ILE A 171 -5.35 19.13 -4.29
N ALA A 172 -4.80 18.81 -5.47
CA ALA A 172 -4.64 19.75 -6.57
C ALA A 172 -5.63 19.47 -7.70
N ALA A 173 -5.85 20.49 -8.53
CA ALA A 173 -6.60 20.32 -9.77
C ALA A 173 -5.91 19.29 -10.67
N GLN A 174 -6.71 18.42 -11.28
CA GLN A 174 -6.18 17.41 -12.19
C GLN A 174 -5.56 18.09 -13.41
N PRO A 175 -4.38 17.65 -13.86
CA PRO A 175 -3.77 18.21 -15.06
C PRO A 175 -4.59 17.83 -16.29
N ASN A 176 -4.85 18.80 -17.15
CA ASN A 176 -5.45 18.57 -18.48
C ASN A 176 -4.40 18.34 -19.57
N ASN A 177 -3.15 18.70 -19.30
CA ASN A 177 -2.04 18.60 -20.25
C ASN A 177 -0.85 17.91 -19.59
N VAL A 178 -0.04 17.22 -20.41
CA VAL A 178 1.22 16.63 -19.95
C VAL A 178 2.16 17.73 -19.46
N SER A 179 2.74 17.54 -18.27
CA SER A 179 3.69 18.48 -17.71
C SER A 179 4.91 18.61 -18.60
N SER A 180 5.26 19.83 -19.02
CA SER A 180 6.49 20.12 -19.77
C SER A 180 7.69 20.42 -18.87
N ALA A 181 7.50 20.34 -17.55
CA ALA A 181 8.51 20.75 -16.60
C ALA A 181 9.62 19.70 -16.46
N PRO A 182 10.85 20.12 -16.07
CA PRO A 182 11.98 19.20 -15.95
C PRO A 182 11.71 18.06 -14.96
N ALA A 183 12.44 16.95 -15.14
CA ALA A 183 12.45 15.84 -14.20
C ALA A 183 12.86 16.32 -12.79
N ILE A 184 12.20 15.77 -11.77
CA ILE A 184 12.46 16.10 -10.37
C ILE A 184 13.43 15.07 -9.81
N ASP A 185 14.42 15.54 -9.05
CA ASP A 185 15.29 14.65 -8.27
C ASP A 185 14.50 14.05 -7.11
N LEU A 186 14.08 12.80 -7.27
CA LEU A 186 13.26 12.09 -6.28
C LEU A 186 13.99 11.91 -4.94
N SER A 187 15.33 11.86 -4.93
CA SER A 187 16.11 11.65 -3.71
C SER A 187 16.04 12.83 -2.73
N SER A 188 15.65 14.01 -3.23
CA SER A 188 15.57 15.25 -2.45
C SER A 188 14.17 15.54 -1.89
N LEU A 189 13.17 14.73 -2.25
CA LEU A 189 11.77 14.98 -1.89
C LEU A 189 11.55 14.93 -0.38
N LYS A 190 10.64 15.80 0.08
CA LYS A 190 10.12 15.85 1.46
C LYS A 190 8.60 15.72 1.53
N SER A 191 7.94 15.80 0.37
CA SER A 191 6.50 15.70 0.22
C SER A 191 6.17 15.23 -1.20
N LEU A 192 4.93 14.80 -1.43
CA LEU A 192 4.43 14.39 -2.75
C LEU A 192 3.92 15.59 -3.57
N ASN A 193 3.66 16.74 -2.94
CA ASN A 193 3.19 17.97 -3.58
C ASN A 193 3.97 18.39 -4.85
N PRO A 194 5.32 18.32 -4.90
CA PRO A 194 6.07 18.65 -6.12
C PRO A 194 5.75 17.76 -7.34
N LEU A 195 5.14 16.60 -7.12
CA LEU A 195 4.84 15.58 -8.13
C LEU A 195 3.45 15.69 -8.75
N HIS A 196 2.66 16.74 -8.44
CA HIS A 196 1.36 16.94 -9.07
C HIS A 196 1.46 16.90 -10.60
N GLY A 197 0.64 16.02 -11.19
CA GLY A 197 0.56 15.75 -12.62
C GLY A 197 1.79 15.13 -13.27
N ARG A 198 2.65 14.46 -12.50
CA ARG A 198 3.91 13.90 -12.99
C ARG A 198 4.06 12.40 -12.78
N ILE A 199 3.21 11.77 -11.99
CA ILE A 199 3.35 10.34 -11.69
C ILE A 199 2.71 9.51 -12.80
N SER A 200 3.46 8.54 -13.34
CA SER A 200 2.98 7.68 -14.43
C SER A 200 2.20 6.47 -13.91
N ALA A 201 2.60 5.91 -12.77
CA ALA A 201 1.93 4.79 -12.12
C ALA A 201 1.84 5.01 -10.61
N ILE A 202 0.68 4.75 -10.02
CA ILE A 202 0.46 4.78 -8.57
C ILE A 202 -0.11 3.42 -8.14
N ASN A 203 0.60 2.72 -7.25
CA ASN A 203 0.13 1.54 -6.55
C ASN A 203 -0.37 1.95 -5.16
N ALA A 204 -1.61 1.61 -4.83
CA ALA A 204 -2.26 1.87 -3.53
C ALA A 204 -2.84 0.57 -2.96
N THR A 205 -1.96 -0.42 -2.80
CA THR A 205 -2.34 -1.76 -2.35
C THR A 205 -2.63 -1.78 -0.86
N ARG A 206 -3.79 -2.33 -0.48
CA ARG A 206 -4.25 -2.50 0.91
C ARG A 206 -4.31 -1.21 1.73
N LEU A 207 -4.56 -0.08 1.06
CA LEU A 207 -4.55 1.25 1.69
C LEU A 207 -5.97 1.78 1.97
N PHE A 208 -6.83 1.90 0.94
CA PHE A 208 -8.11 2.61 1.08
C PHE A 208 -9.05 2.05 2.14
N HIS A 209 -9.10 0.72 2.32
CA HIS A 209 -10.00 0.09 3.29
C HIS A 209 -9.65 0.40 4.75
N LEU A 210 -8.53 1.07 5.01
CA LEU A 210 -8.17 1.58 6.33
C LEU A 210 -8.98 2.83 6.72
N PHE A 211 -9.72 3.42 5.79
CA PHE A 211 -10.34 4.73 5.99
C PHE A 211 -11.86 4.72 5.78
N THR A 212 -12.51 5.70 6.40
CA THR A 212 -13.92 6.02 6.17
C THR A 212 -14.19 6.43 4.71
N GLU A 213 -15.45 6.38 4.28
CA GLU A 213 -15.87 6.74 2.92
C GLU A 213 -15.34 8.12 2.48
N ASP A 214 -15.52 9.15 3.31
CA ASP A 214 -15.09 10.51 2.99
C ASP A 214 -13.57 10.62 2.83
N LYS A 215 -12.81 9.89 3.65
CA LYS A 215 -11.35 9.84 3.54
C LYS A 215 -10.89 9.02 2.34
N GLN A 216 -11.61 7.97 1.95
CA GLN A 216 -11.34 7.24 0.70
C GLN A 216 -11.51 8.16 -0.51
N LEU A 217 -12.59 8.96 -0.55
CA LEU A 217 -12.82 9.95 -1.60
C LEU A 217 -11.75 11.06 -1.58
N HIS A 218 -11.38 11.56 -0.39
CA HIS A 218 -10.31 12.55 -0.23
C HIS A 218 -8.99 12.05 -0.83
N LEU A 219 -8.57 10.85 -0.43
CA LEU A 219 -7.34 10.23 -0.92
C LEU A 219 -7.41 10.02 -2.44
N ALA A 220 -8.53 9.53 -2.97
CA ALA A 220 -8.69 9.34 -4.41
C ALA A 220 -8.51 10.65 -5.20
N ARG A 221 -9.06 11.77 -4.71
CA ARG A 221 -8.85 13.10 -5.30
C ARG A 221 -7.39 13.55 -5.22
N ALA A 222 -6.73 13.31 -4.10
CA ALA A 222 -5.31 13.63 -3.94
C ALA A 222 -4.41 12.85 -4.91
N LEU A 223 -4.63 11.54 -5.05
CA LEU A 223 -3.89 10.69 -5.99
C LEU A 223 -4.17 11.07 -7.46
N ALA A 224 -5.40 11.45 -7.79
CA ALA A 224 -5.75 11.94 -9.12
C ALA A 224 -4.99 13.23 -9.48
N GLY A 225 -4.70 14.09 -8.50
CA GLY A 225 -3.86 15.28 -8.69
C GLY A 225 -2.39 14.96 -8.95
N LEU A 226 -1.87 13.83 -8.46
CA LEU A 226 -0.50 13.36 -8.74
C LEU A 226 -0.36 12.73 -10.13
N LEU A 227 -1.43 12.11 -10.63
CA LEU A 227 -1.41 11.34 -11.86
C LEU A 227 -1.17 12.23 -13.09
N SER A 228 -0.18 11.85 -13.90
CA SER A 228 0.09 12.50 -15.19
C SER A 228 -1.11 12.45 -16.12
N ALA A 229 -1.34 13.55 -16.85
CA ALA A 229 -2.37 13.63 -17.89
C ALA A 229 -2.04 12.80 -19.13
N GLN A 230 -0.83 12.24 -19.23
CA GLN A 230 -0.43 11.44 -20.38
C GLN A 230 -1.30 10.17 -20.48
N PRO A 231 -1.92 9.88 -21.65
CA PRO A 231 -2.71 8.67 -21.85
C PRO A 231 -1.94 7.42 -21.44
N GLY A 232 -2.60 6.49 -20.75
CA GLY A 232 -1.99 5.29 -20.19
C GLY A 232 -1.36 5.48 -18.80
N SER A 233 -1.28 6.69 -18.24
CA SER A 233 -0.92 6.83 -16.81
C SER A 233 -1.99 6.15 -15.94
N VAL A 234 -1.58 5.47 -14.87
CA VAL A 234 -2.44 4.53 -14.15
C VAL A 234 -2.38 4.69 -12.63
N ILE A 235 -3.53 4.50 -11.97
CA ILE A 235 -3.64 4.22 -10.54
C ILE A 235 -4.19 2.81 -10.40
N CYS A 236 -3.62 1.98 -9.53
CA CYS A 236 -4.11 0.64 -9.25
C CYS A 236 -4.03 0.32 -7.76
N GLY A 237 -4.72 -0.76 -7.37
CA GLY A 237 -4.64 -1.26 -6.03
C GLY A 237 -5.47 -2.52 -5.83
N TYR A 238 -5.44 -2.97 -4.58
CA TYR A 238 -6.14 -4.17 -4.13
C TYR A 238 -6.54 -3.99 -2.67
N GLN A 239 -7.82 -4.10 -2.36
CA GLN A 239 -8.36 -3.77 -1.04
C GLN A 239 -9.59 -4.59 -0.70
N VAL A 240 -10.06 -4.52 0.55
CA VAL A 240 -11.37 -5.12 0.90
C VAL A 240 -12.47 -4.47 0.05
N GLY A 241 -13.27 -5.30 -0.60
CA GLY A 241 -14.44 -4.93 -1.38
C GLY A 241 -15.71 -5.55 -0.80
N ALA A 242 -16.85 -5.19 -1.38
CA ALA A 242 -18.14 -5.76 -1.01
C ALA A 242 -19.01 -5.97 -2.25
N LEU A 243 -20.03 -6.83 -2.15
CA LEU A 243 -21.03 -6.95 -3.23
C LEU A 243 -21.85 -5.67 -3.36
N GLU A 244 -22.16 -5.02 -2.23
CA GLU A 244 -22.85 -3.73 -2.13
C GLU A 244 -22.03 -2.77 -1.27
N LYS A 245 -22.08 -1.48 -1.60
CA LYS A 245 -21.35 -0.43 -0.85
C LYS A 245 -21.92 -0.30 0.57
N GLY A 246 -21.04 -0.25 1.57
CA GLY A 246 -21.45 0.02 2.95
C GLY A 246 -20.43 -0.43 3.99
N MET A 247 -20.90 -0.44 5.24
CA MET A 247 -20.16 -0.99 6.36
C MET A 247 -20.22 -2.52 6.36
N LEU A 248 -19.09 -3.16 6.62
CA LEU A 248 -18.97 -4.59 6.78
C LEU A 248 -18.27 -4.93 8.10
N SER A 249 -18.81 -5.91 8.80
CA SER A 249 -18.15 -6.51 9.96
C SER A 249 -17.22 -7.62 9.48
N ALA A 250 -15.91 -7.44 9.69
CA ALA A 250 -14.89 -8.45 9.35
C ALA A 250 -14.21 -8.96 10.60
N ASN A 251 -14.02 -10.28 10.70
CA ASN A 251 -13.14 -10.85 11.71
C ASN A 251 -11.70 -10.76 11.20
N ILE A 252 -10.88 -9.92 11.85
CA ILE A 252 -9.47 -9.72 11.50
C ILE A 252 -8.68 -10.03 12.75
N SER A 253 -7.73 -10.96 12.65
CA SER A 253 -6.84 -11.25 13.77
C SER A 253 -7.57 -11.67 15.07
N GLY A 254 -8.73 -12.33 14.94
CA GLY A 254 -9.53 -12.81 16.08
C GLY A 254 -10.50 -11.79 16.68
N SER A 255 -10.57 -10.57 16.13
CA SER A 255 -11.50 -9.52 16.56
C SER A 255 -12.40 -9.06 15.43
N VAL A 256 -13.63 -8.63 15.76
CA VAL A 256 -14.55 -8.06 14.78
C VAL A 256 -14.28 -6.57 14.62
N HIS A 257 -14.11 -6.13 13.37
CA HIS A 257 -13.89 -4.74 13.01
C HIS A 257 -14.90 -4.29 11.95
N GLU A 258 -15.29 -3.03 12.04
CA GLU A 258 -16.14 -2.38 11.06
C GLU A 258 -15.26 -1.72 9.99
N LEU A 259 -15.43 -2.13 8.74
CA LEU A 259 -14.75 -1.54 7.59
C LEU A 259 -15.77 -0.94 6.64
N PHE A 260 -15.43 0.18 6.02
CA PHE A 260 -16.19 0.69 4.89
C PHE A 260 -15.64 0.13 3.58
N ALA A 261 -16.48 -0.47 2.75
CA ALA A 261 -16.08 -0.94 1.43
C ALA A 261 -17.04 -0.54 0.31
N HIS A 262 -16.45 -0.33 -0.85
CA HIS A 262 -17.17 -0.14 -2.10
C HIS A 262 -17.44 -1.48 -2.79
N SER A 263 -18.54 -1.53 -3.54
CA SER A 263 -18.72 -2.51 -4.61
C SER A 263 -18.02 -2.08 -5.90
N PRO A 264 -17.71 -3.02 -6.83
CA PRO A 264 -17.14 -2.72 -8.14
C PRO A 264 -17.81 -1.55 -8.85
N LYS A 265 -19.14 -1.51 -8.83
CA LYS A 265 -19.94 -0.44 -9.43
C LYS A 265 -19.70 0.92 -8.79
N THR A 266 -19.72 0.97 -7.46
CA THR A 266 -19.55 2.25 -6.73
C THR A 266 -18.10 2.72 -6.74
N TRP A 267 -17.13 1.81 -6.75
CA TRP A 267 -15.71 2.15 -6.93
C TRP A 267 -15.45 2.70 -8.33
N SER A 268 -16.02 2.07 -9.36
CA SER A 268 -15.94 2.57 -10.73
C SER A 268 -16.55 3.96 -10.88
N SER A 269 -17.71 4.20 -10.26
CA SER A 269 -18.39 5.50 -10.32
C SER A 269 -17.65 6.61 -9.55
N LEU A 270 -16.96 6.26 -8.46
CA LEU A 270 -16.11 7.20 -7.72
C LEU A 270 -14.98 7.71 -8.63
N TRP A 271 -14.29 6.82 -9.33
CA TRP A 271 -13.19 7.22 -10.21
C TRP A 271 -13.66 7.88 -11.51
N ASP A 272 -14.63 7.28 -12.21
CA ASP A 272 -15.20 7.77 -13.48
C ASP A 272 -16.51 8.54 -13.24
N GLY A 273 -16.39 9.83 -12.87
CA GLY A 273 -17.52 10.75 -12.73
C GLY A 273 -17.48 11.63 -11.48
N GLU A 274 -16.89 11.18 -10.37
CA GLU A 274 -16.76 11.98 -9.15
C GLU A 274 -15.34 12.51 -8.91
N VAL A 275 -14.32 11.67 -9.14
CA VAL A 275 -12.92 12.07 -9.11
C VAL A 275 -12.54 12.66 -10.46
N PHE A 276 -12.56 11.86 -11.53
CA PHE A 276 -12.29 12.33 -12.90
C PHE A 276 -13.59 12.71 -13.62
N ASP A 277 -13.51 13.61 -14.60
CA ASP A 277 -14.64 13.83 -15.52
C ASP A 277 -15.00 12.54 -16.24
N LYS A 278 -16.30 12.35 -16.47
CA LYS A 278 -16.80 11.09 -17.04
C LYS A 278 -16.21 10.81 -18.42
N GLY A 279 -15.66 9.62 -18.60
CA GLY A 279 -15.15 9.12 -19.87
C GLY A 279 -13.71 9.53 -20.20
N ILE A 280 -12.97 10.16 -19.26
CA ILE A 280 -11.54 10.47 -19.45
C ILE A 280 -10.60 9.43 -18.82
N VAL A 281 -11.17 8.47 -18.09
CA VAL A 281 -10.47 7.32 -17.53
C VAL A 281 -11.22 6.04 -17.85
N LYS A 282 -10.47 4.94 -17.96
CA LYS A 282 -11.01 3.58 -17.97
C LYS A 282 -10.79 2.96 -16.60
N VAL A 283 -11.87 2.52 -15.97
CA VAL A 283 -11.81 1.83 -14.67
C VAL A 283 -12.09 0.35 -14.87
N GLU A 284 -11.23 -0.50 -14.31
CA GLU A 284 -11.42 -1.95 -14.26
C GLU A 284 -11.45 -2.38 -12.80
N THR A 285 -12.35 -3.29 -12.45
CA THR A 285 -12.55 -3.80 -11.09
C THR A 285 -12.89 -5.28 -11.14
N GLU A 286 -12.34 -6.06 -10.23
CA GLU A 286 -12.61 -7.49 -10.08
C GLU A 286 -12.70 -7.84 -8.60
N LEU A 287 -13.77 -8.55 -8.20
CA LEU A 287 -13.87 -9.15 -6.87
C LEU A 287 -13.34 -10.57 -6.90
N VAL A 288 -12.49 -10.88 -5.93
CA VAL A 288 -11.91 -12.20 -5.72
C VAL A 288 -12.18 -12.61 -4.28
N GLU A 289 -12.75 -13.80 -4.10
CA GLU A 289 -12.85 -14.44 -2.79
C GLU A 289 -11.46 -14.96 -2.38
N VAL A 290 -10.98 -14.49 -1.23
CA VAL A 290 -9.70 -14.91 -0.67
C VAL A 290 -9.91 -15.38 0.75
N ALA A 291 -9.42 -16.58 1.05
CA ALA A 291 -9.31 -17.06 2.41
C ALA A 291 -8.02 -16.52 3.03
N ILE A 292 -8.14 -15.67 4.05
CA ILE A 292 -7.02 -15.19 4.85
C ILE A 292 -7.21 -15.75 6.26
N HIS A 293 -6.39 -16.74 6.63
CA HIS A 293 -6.41 -17.40 7.95
C HIS A 293 -7.83 -17.83 8.38
N GLU A 294 -8.50 -18.63 7.53
CA GLU A 294 -9.86 -19.18 7.73
C GLU A 294 -11.02 -18.18 7.65
N VAL A 295 -10.73 -16.88 7.48
CA VAL A 295 -11.75 -15.86 7.21
C VAL A 295 -11.82 -15.59 5.71
N GLN A 296 -13.02 -15.66 5.15
CA GLN A 296 -13.26 -15.28 3.76
C GLN A 296 -13.42 -13.77 3.64
N PHE A 297 -12.58 -13.18 2.81
CA PHE A 297 -12.69 -11.79 2.39
C PHE A 297 -13.08 -11.72 0.92
N LEU A 298 -13.94 -10.77 0.58
CA LEU A 298 -14.04 -10.27 -0.78
C LEU A 298 -12.99 -9.18 -0.95
N MET A 299 -11.98 -9.46 -1.75
CA MET A 299 -10.97 -8.48 -2.10
C MET A 299 -11.25 -7.96 -3.50
N MET A 300 -11.10 -6.66 -3.70
CA MET A 300 -11.28 -5.99 -4.97
C MET A 300 -9.93 -5.57 -5.53
N GLY A 301 -9.52 -6.17 -6.65
CA GLY A 301 -8.48 -5.65 -7.52
C GLY A 301 -9.04 -4.59 -8.44
N TRP A 302 -8.30 -3.51 -8.68
CA TRP A 302 -8.78 -2.42 -9.52
C TRP A 302 -7.67 -1.63 -10.19
N SER A 303 -8.00 -0.99 -11.31
CA SER A 303 -7.14 -0.02 -11.98
C SER A 303 -7.94 1.12 -12.62
N VAL A 304 -7.31 2.28 -12.73
CA VAL A 304 -7.85 3.51 -13.32
C VAL A 304 -6.79 4.04 -14.28
N VAL A 305 -7.06 3.95 -15.58
CA VAL A 305 -6.11 4.30 -16.64
C VAL A 305 -6.59 5.55 -17.36
N ARG A 306 -5.73 6.57 -17.51
CA ARG A 306 -5.98 7.76 -18.35
C ARG A 306 -6.18 7.36 -19.81
N LEU A 307 -7.23 7.87 -20.44
CA LEU A 307 -7.54 7.66 -21.86
C LEU A 307 -6.85 8.66 -22.78
#